data_AF-A0A945VYH0-F1
#
_entry.id   AF-A0A945VYH0-F1
#
_cell.length_a   1.000
_cell.length_b   1.000
_cell.length_c   1.000
_cell.angle_alpha   90.00
_cell.angle_beta   90.00
_cell.angle_gamma   90.00
#
_symmetry.space_group_name_H-M   'P 1'
#
loop_
_entity.id
_entity.type
_entity.pdbx_description
1 polymer ?
#
loop_
_entity_poly.entity_id
_entity_poly.type
_entity_poly.pdbx_seq_one_letter_code
_entity_poly.pdbx_strand_id
1 'polypeptide(L)'
;METKIGLDDYLRNHSVDELKELPLHEIRESNKGKVDIVDIVDVESIRTDKSLIPLKPFPLEVFPESLVGIIKRFSNSLGVETEVIASSMLTFASSAIGNTIRVSPKHGYEVPVFIWLIIIAISGYGKTPAISTLFRPVENRQSKTYREYSERLKRYKESLNKDKQGGSSETVEEPILEHFFASDTTVEALGGIFESTPRGIVIHKDELAGLILGLNQYKSGSGNDRQHYLELFNGKSWKIDRKTGVKFIPNIGASIIGGIQTATMPKVFNKDAIGEGLLPRFILQNTEYKPTKFQREGLEPEDLKYWEDTLYQCYEIPLSLDDNGFVESKVLILGEDALNLFEAFHNKYTELTPFLS
;
A
#
# COMPACT_ATOMS: atom_id res chain seq x y z
N MET A 1 46.27 5.91 23.29
CA MET A 1 45.57 4.65 23.00
C MET A 1 44.09 4.97 23.13
N GLU A 2 43.44 5.40 22.05
CA GLU A 2 41.99 5.61 22.07
C GLU A 2 41.33 4.23 22.01
N THR A 3 40.80 3.79 23.14
CA THR A 3 40.02 2.58 23.24
C THR A 3 38.74 2.81 22.43
N LYS A 4 38.58 2.12 21.30
CA LYS A 4 37.31 2.11 20.56
C LYS A 4 36.25 1.52 21.46
N ILE A 5 35.39 2.35 22.03
CA ILE A 5 34.21 1.93 22.77
C ILE A 5 33.18 1.47 21.73
N GLY A 6 32.60 0.27 21.92
CA GLY A 6 31.52 -0.20 21.06
C GLY A 6 30.28 0.68 21.20
N LEU A 7 29.48 0.83 20.13
CA LEU A 7 28.30 1.70 20.14
C LEU A 7 27.33 1.35 21.29
N ASP A 8 27.13 0.07 21.58
CA ASP A 8 26.27 -0.37 22.68
C ASP A 8 26.80 0.02 24.06
N ASP A 9 28.13 -0.09 24.28
CA ASP A 9 28.76 0.34 25.54
C ASP A 9 28.76 1.86 25.67
N TYR A 10 28.85 2.58 24.55
CA TYR A 10 28.72 4.04 24.54
C TYR A 10 27.30 4.47 24.93
N LEU A 11 26.27 3.87 24.29
CA LEU A 11 24.86 4.16 24.57
C LEU A 11 24.42 3.78 25.99
N ARG A 12 25.04 2.76 26.61
CA ARG A 12 24.76 2.36 28.00
C ARG A 12 25.29 3.37 29.02
N ASN A 13 26.32 4.12 28.67
CA ASN A 13 27.04 5.02 29.58
C ASN A 13 26.67 6.49 29.40
N HIS A 14 25.82 6.83 28.43
CA HIS A 14 25.38 8.20 28.16
C HIS A 14 23.86 8.30 28.22
N SER A 15 23.38 9.36 28.87
CA SER A 15 21.96 9.72 28.92
C SER A 15 21.46 10.20 27.56
N VAL A 16 20.14 10.12 27.35
CA VAL A 16 19.50 10.61 26.12
C VAL A 16 19.78 12.10 25.88
N ASP A 17 19.89 12.89 26.94
CA ASP A 17 20.15 14.33 26.81
C ASP A 17 21.62 14.61 26.43
N GLU A 18 22.58 13.83 26.96
CA GLU A 18 23.98 13.89 26.49
C GLU A 18 24.12 13.49 25.02
N LEU A 19 23.32 12.52 24.55
CA LEU A 19 23.32 12.09 23.14
C LEU A 19 22.68 13.12 22.20
N LYS A 20 21.73 13.94 22.67
CA LYS A 20 21.09 15.00 21.87
C LYS A 20 21.99 16.22 21.64
N GLU A 21 22.91 16.46 22.57
CA GLU A 21 23.89 17.56 22.50
C GLU A 21 25.13 17.19 21.67
N LEU A 22 25.23 15.94 21.19
CA LEU A 22 26.29 15.54 20.28
C LEU A 22 26.15 16.33 18.96
N PRO A 23 27.23 16.99 18.48
CA PRO A 23 27.18 17.67 17.21
C PRO A 23 26.85 16.65 16.11
N LEU A 24 25.85 16.96 15.28
CA LEU A 24 25.43 16.16 14.11
C LEU A 24 26.46 16.27 12.95
N HIS A 25 27.73 15.98 13.26
CA HIS A 25 28.96 15.93 12.44
C HIS A 25 29.92 17.15 12.53
N GLU A 26 31.16 16.85 12.94
CA GLU A 26 32.39 17.60 12.59
C GLU A 26 33.45 16.57 12.12
N ILE A 27 34.03 16.74 10.93
CA ILE A 27 35.26 16.05 10.52
C ILE A 27 36.22 17.10 9.94
N ARG A 28 37.42 17.23 10.52
CA ARG A 28 38.55 18.02 9.96
C ARG A 28 39.86 17.23 9.96
N GLU A 29 40.80 17.67 9.11
CA GLU A 29 41.62 16.87 8.18
C GLU A 29 42.82 16.02 8.68
N SER A 30 43.05 14.99 7.85
CA SER A 30 44.18 14.08 7.58
C SER A 30 45.61 14.47 7.95
N ASN A 31 46.39 13.44 8.31
CA ASN A 31 47.78 13.26 7.88
C ASN A 31 48.00 11.86 7.30
N LYS A 32 47.56 11.61 6.04
CA LYS A 32 47.99 10.54 5.07
C LYS A 32 46.86 10.06 4.14
N GLY A 33 46.23 10.96 3.38
CA GLY A 33 45.71 10.63 2.04
C GLY A 33 44.47 9.73 1.96
N LYS A 34 43.35 10.18 2.52
CA LYS A 34 41.98 10.13 1.95
C LYS A 34 41.01 10.61 3.03
N VAL A 35 40.40 11.77 2.79
CA VAL A 35 39.31 12.32 3.59
C VAL A 35 38.08 12.22 2.70
N ASP A 36 37.18 11.28 2.98
CA ASP A 36 35.86 11.30 2.35
C ASP A 36 34.97 12.26 3.15
N ILE A 37 34.65 13.38 2.51
CA ILE A 37 33.63 14.33 2.95
C ILE A 37 32.28 13.66 2.64
N VAL A 38 31.44 13.45 3.65
CA VAL A 38 30.02 13.13 3.42
C VAL A 38 29.25 14.43 3.58
N ASP A 39 28.61 14.85 2.50
CA ASP A 39 27.92 16.13 2.36
C ASP A 39 26.94 16.39 3.51
N ILE A 40 27.07 17.57 4.12
CA ILE A 40 26.00 18.23 4.84
C ILE A 40 24.92 18.47 3.78
N VAL A 41 23.92 17.60 3.71
CA VAL A 41 22.71 17.87 2.92
C VAL A 41 22.16 19.20 3.43
N ASP A 42 22.23 20.23 2.58
CA ASP A 42 21.91 21.64 2.82
C ASP A 42 20.77 21.81 3.84
N VAL A 43 21.07 22.31 5.04
CA VAL A 43 20.06 22.64 6.05
C VAL A 43 19.08 23.71 5.51
N GLU A 44 19.51 24.52 4.53
CA GLU A 44 18.65 25.44 3.78
C GLU A 44 17.67 24.72 2.84
N SER A 45 18.08 23.63 2.19
CA SER A 45 17.21 22.82 1.30
C SER A 45 16.04 22.18 2.06
N ILE A 46 16.29 21.71 3.29
CA ILE A 46 15.28 21.14 4.20
C ILE A 46 14.21 22.17 4.57
N ARG A 47 14.56 23.48 4.59
CA ARG A 47 13.61 24.56 4.90
C ARG A 47 12.77 24.97 3.69
N THR A 48 13.31 24.93 2.48
CA THR A 48 12.55 25.18 1.24
C THR A 48 11.55 24.06 0.94
N ASP A 49 11.85 22.81 1.27
CA ASP A 49 10.90 21.70 1.03
C ASP A 49 9.64 21.81 1.87
N LYS A 50 9.76 22.31 3.12
CA LYS A 50 8.60 22.54 4.01
C LYS A 50 7.65 23.62 3.50
N SER A 51 8.15 24.61 2.74
CA SER A 51 7.29 25.63 2.13
C SER A 51 6.64 25.13 0.83
N LEU A 52 7.29 24.20 0.12
CA LEU A 52 6.76 23.58 -1.11
C LEU A 52 5.74 22.47 -0.82
N ILE A 53 5.95 21.66 0.22
CA ILE A 53 5.05 20.57 0.64
C ILE A 53 4.68 20.77 2.12
N PRO A 54 3.67 21.60 2.43
CA PRO A 54 3.26 21.83 3.80
C PRO A 54 2.67 20.55 4.40
N LEU A 55 3.15 20.19 5.60
CA LEU A 55 2.53 19.12 6.40
C LEU A 55 1.09 19.50 6.70
N LYS A 56 0.14 18.70 6.18
CA LYS A 56 -1.28 18.87 6.49
C LYS A 56 -1.68 17.94 7.64
N PRO A 57 -2.46 18.42 8.62
CA PRO A 57 -3.08 17.56 9.60
C PRO A 57 -3.92 16.47 8.93
N PHE A 58 -3.87 15.26 9.46
CA PHE A 58 -4.70 14.16 8.99
C PHE A 58 -6.16 14.39 9.39
N PRO A 59 -7.13 14.35 8.46
CA PRO A 59 -8.51 14.76 8.73
C PRO A 59 -9.30 13.61 9.39
N LEU A 60 -9.04 13.33 10.67
CA LEU A 60 -9.73 12.24 11.40
C LEU A 60 -11.25 12.41 11.47
N GLU A 61 -11.74 13.64 11.36
CA GLU A 61 -13.16 14.00 11.41
C GLU A 61 -13.98 13.46 10.23
N VAL A 62 -13.34 13.02 9.13
CA VAL A 62 -14.05 12.42 7.99
C VAL A 62 -14.48 10.98 8.25
N PHE A 63 -13.94 10.35 9.30
CA PHE A 63 -14.29 8.98 9.67
C PHE A 63 -15.48 8.97 10.65
N PRO A 64 -16.31 7.91 10.63
CA PRO A 64 -17.35 7.74 11.64
C PRO A 64 -16.76 7.74 13.07
N GLU A 65 -17.46 8.36 14.02
CA GLU A 65 -16.97 8.54 15.40
C GLU A 65 -16.55 7.22 16.07
N SER A 66 -17.32 6.15 15.82
CA SER A 66 -17.00 4.80 16.31
C SER A 66 -15.66 4.27 15.79
N LEU A 67 -15.36 4.52 14.51
CA LEU A 67 -14.09 4.13 13.90
C LEU A 67 -12.94 5.02 14.38
N VAL A 68 -13.17 6.31 14.63
CA VAL A 68 -12.16 7.19 15.25
C VAL A 68 -11.74 6.68 16.62
N GLY A 69 -12.68 6.20 17.43
CA GLY A 69 -12.38 5.58 18.72
C GLY A 69 -11.47 4.35 18.59
N ILE A 70 -11.75 3.51 17.59
CA ILE A 70 -10.96 2.31 17.28
C ILE A 70 -9.56 2.69 16.79
N ILE A 71 -9.44 3.64 15.86
CA ILE A 71 -8.16 4.15 15.36
C ILE A 71 -7.26 4.60 16.51
N LYS A 72 -7.81 5.35 17.47
CA LYS A 72 -7.07 5.82 18.65
C LYS A 72 -6.60 4.66 19.55
N ARG A 73 -7.42 3.62 19.75
CA ARG A 73 -7.02 2.45 20.55
C ARG A 73 -5.93 1.63 19.87
N PHE A 74 -6.04 1.40 18.56
CA PHE A 74 -4.97 0.79 17.75
C PHE A 74 -3.67 1.60 17.81
N SER A 75 -3.76 2.92 17.60
CA SER A 75 -2.61 3.83 17.65
C SER A 75 -1.91 3.77 19.01
N ASN A 76 -2.68 3.88 20.09
CA ASN A 76 -2.15 3.80 21.45
C ASN A 76 -1.49 2.43 21.69
N SER A 77 -2.18 1.32 21.44
CA SER A 77 -1.66 -0.01 21.76
C SER A 77 -0.42 -0.38 20.94
N LEU A 78 -0.38 -0.02 19.66
CA LEU A 78 0.72 -0.35 18.74
C LEU A 78 1.88 0.65 18.79
N GLY A 79 1.71 1.78 19.47
CA GLY A 79 2.74 2.82 19.58
C GLY A 79 3.08 3.47 18.24
N VAL A 80 2.08 3.73 17.40
CA VAL A 80 2.23 4.45 16.12
C VAL A 80 1.17 5.53 16.00
N GLU A 81 1.37 6.56 15.17
CA GLU A 81 0.41 7.65 15.04
C GLU A 81 -0.96 7.20 14.49
N THR A 82 -2.01 7.93 14.90
CA THR A 82 -3.39 7.71 14.45
C THR A 82 -3.54 7.78 12.95
N GLU A 83 -2.81 8.66 12.28
CA GLU A 83 -2.73 8.77 10.82
C GLU A 83 -2.19 7.52 10.13
N VAL A 84 -1.21 6.81 10.72
CA VAL A 84 -0.67 5.56 10.18
C VAL A 84 -1.75 4.48 10.21
N ILE A 85 -2.46 4.39 11.34
CA ILE A 85 -3.57 3.44 11.50
C ILE A 85 -4.72 3.78 10.56
N ALA A 86 -5.17 5.04 10.54
CA ALA A 86 -6.31 5.49 9.77
C ALA A 86 -6.08 5.35 8.26
N SER A 87 -4.92 5.78 7.76
CA SER A 87 -4.56 5.64 6.34
C SER A 87 -4.43 4.17 5.93
N SER A 88 -3.84 3.32 6.78
CA SER A 88 -3.73 1.88 6.53
C SER A 88 -5.11 1.19 6.48
N MET A 89 -5.96 1.46 7.47
CA MET A 89 -7.35 0.97 7.50
C MET A 89 -8.12 1.42 6.25
N LEU A 90 -8.02 2.69 5.88
CA LEU A 90 -8.67 3.22 4.68
C LEU A 90 -8.15 2.53 3.41
N THR A 91 -6.86 2.23 3.34
CA THR A 91 -6.25 1.53 2.20
C THR A 91 -6.78 0.09 2.08
N PHE A 92 -6.86 -0.66 3.18
CA PHE A 92 -7.47 -1.99 3.15
C PHE A 92 -8.96 -1.97 2.82
N ALA A 93 -9.71 -1.01 3.38
CA ALA A 93 -11.11 -0.82 3.06
C ALA A 93 -11.31 -0.52 1.57
N SER A 94 -10.44 0.31 0.98
CA SER A 94 -10.53 0.64 -0.45
C SER A 94 -10.34 -0.58 -1.37
N SER A 95 -9.49 -1.54 -1.01
CA SER A 95 -9.40 -2.82 -1.72
C SER A 95 -10.62 -3.72 -1.52
N ALA A 96 -11.17 -3.76 -0.30
CA ALA A 96 -12.33 -4.59 0.01
C ALA A 96 -13.60 -4.09 -0.68
N ILE A 97 -13.77 -2.78 -0.79
CA ILE A 97 -14.78 -2.16 -1.64
C ILE A 97 -14.48 -2.46 -3.11
N GLY A 98 -13.26 -2.12 -3.54
CA GLY A 98 -12.73 -2.39 -4.87
C GLY A 98 -13.59 -1.81 -5.99
N ASN A 99 -13.69 -2.55 -7.10
CA ASN A 99 -14.42 -2.11 -8.30
C ASN A 99 -15.95 -2.00 -8.12
N THR A 100 -16.51 -2.36 -6.97
CA THR A 100 -17.96 -2.22 -6.73
C THR A 100 -18.40 -0.76 -6.60
N ILE A 101 -17.47 0.15 -6.28
CA ILE A 101 -17.73 1.59 -6.15
C ILE A 101 -16.78 2.37 -7.06
N ARG A 102 -17.31 3.40 -7.72
CA ARG A 102 -16.54 4.47 -8.37
C ARG A 102 -16.89 5.79 -7.71
N VAL A 103 -15.94 6.72 -7.68
CA VAL A 103 -16.19 8.09 -7.22
C VAL A 103 -16.14 9.03 -8.41
N SER A 104 -17.01 10.04 -8.42
CA SER A 104 -17.12 10.97 -9.53
C SER A 104 -17.28 12.41 -9.04
N PRO A 105 -16.33 13.33 -9.34
CA PRO A 105 -16.53 14.75 -9.05
C PRO A 105 -17.58 15.38 -9.98
N LYS A 106 -17.76 14.83 -11.18
CA LYS A 106 -18.75 15.29 -12.17
C LYS A 106 -19.05 14.19 -13.18
N HIS A 107 -20.23 14.24 -13.79
CA HIS A 107 -20.65 13.29 -14.83
C HIS A 107 -19.59 13.08 -15.91
N GLY A 108 -19.34 11.81 -16.24
CA GLY A 108 -18.36 11.39 -17.24
C GLY A 108 -16.91 11.36 -16.74
N TYR A 109 -16.64 11.75 -15.49
CA TYR A 109 -15.34 11.58 -14.86
C TYR A 109 -15.46 10.69 -13.63
N GLU A 110 -15.02 9.44 -13.78
CA GLU A 110 -15.06 8.43 -12.73
C GLU A 110 -13.64 7.98 -12.40
N VAL A 111 -13.38 7.78 -11.12
CA VAL A 111 -12.12 7.26 -10.61
C VAL A 111 -12.35 6.04 -9.73
N PRO A 112 -11.45 5.05 -9.76
CA PRO A 112 -11.49 3.95 -8.80
C PRO A 112 -11.24 4.43 -7.38
N VAL A 113 -11.65 3.61 -6.40
CA VAL A 113 -11.45 3.90 -4.98
C VAL A 113 -10.11 3.40 -4.43
N PHE A 114 -9.35 2.59 -5.18
CA PHE A 114 -8.10 1.99 -4.70
C PHE A 114 -7.07 3.02 -4.26
N ILE A 115 -6.52 2.84 -3.07
CA ILE A 115 -5.53 3.75 -2.48
C ILE A 115 -4.14 3.13 -2.55
N TRP A 116 -3.15 3.92 -2.96
CA TRP A 116 -1.76 3.52 -2.92
C TRP A 116 -1.08 4.31 -1.82
N LEU A 117 -0.56 3.64 -0.79
CA LEU A 117 -0.04 4.23 0.43
C LEU A 117 1.42 3.81 0.66
N ILE A 118 2.27 4.79 0.94
CA ILE A 118 3.65 4.60 1.42
C ILE A 118 3.75 5.13 2.83
N ILE A 119 4.19 4.29 3.76
CA ILE A 119 4.53 4.71 5.12
C ILE A 119 6.04 4.91 5.22
N ILE A 120 6.47 6.16 5.34
CA ILE A 120 7.87 6.57 5.42
C ILE A 120 8.25 6.69 6.89
N ALA A 121 9.08 5.76 7.38
CA ALA A 121 9.53 5.74 8.77
C ALA A 121 10.91 5.10 8.90
N ILE A 122 11.69 5.48 9.92
CA ILE A 122 12.98 4.86 10.20
C ILE A 122 12.85 3.35 10.52
N SER A 123 13.98 2.63 10.50
CA SER A 123 13.99 1.23 10.93
C SER A 123 13.63 1.13 12.42
N GLY A 124 12.90 0.08 12.80
CA GLY A 124 12.48 -0.14 14.18
C GLY A 124 11.29 0.72 14.66
N TYR A 125 10.66 1.50 13.79
CA TYR A 125 9.53 2.38 14.16
C TYR A 125 8.23 1.68 14.60
N GLY A 126 8.11 0.36 14.41
CA GLY A 126 6.86 -0.36 14.70
C GLY A 126 5.82 -0.35 13.57
N LYS A 127 6.16 0.17 12.38
CA LYS A 127 5.29 0.15 11.19
C LYS A 127 4.83 -1.25 10.79
N THR A 128 5.73 -2.23 10.77
CA THR A 128 5.42 -3.60 10.34
C THR A 128 4.40 -4.26 11.29
N PRO A 129 4.60 -4.30 12.62
CA PRO A 129 3.58 -4.79 13.55
C PRO A 129 2.20 -4.13 13.38
N ALA A 130 2.16 -2.82 13.15
CA ALA A 130 0.92 -2.10 12.96
C ALA A 130 0.19 -2.51 11.68
N ILE A 131 0.88 -2.52 10.53
CA ILE A 131 0.30 -2.93 9.25
C ILE A 131 -0.12 -4.40 9.30
N SER A 132 0.71 -5.31 9.83
CA SER A 132 0.39 -6.73 9.93
C SER A 132 -0.85 -6.98 10.79
N THR A 133 -1.03 -6.24 11.88
CA THR A 133 -2.21 -6.36 12.74
C THR A 133 -3.48 -5.96 11.99
N LEU A 134 -3.42 -4.86 11.23
CA LEU A 134 -4.54 -4.37 10.41
C LEU A 134 -4.82 -5.25 9.18
N PHE A 135 -3.81 -5.91 8.64
CA PHE A 135 -3.89 -6.78 7.48
C PHE A 135 -4.47 -8.17 7.80
N ARG A 136 -4.32 -8.64 9.05
CA ARG A 136 -4.73 -9.98 9.50
C ARG A 136 -6.15 -10.40 9.08
N PRO A 137 -7.20 -9.55 9.12
CA PRO A 137 -8.53 -9.93 8.62
C PRO A 137 -8.55 -10.33 7.13
N VAL A 138 -7.72 -9.69 6.30
CA VAL A 138 -7.55 -10.03 4.87
C VAL A 138 -6.88 -11.40 4.73
N GLU A 139 -5.84 -11.67 5.51
CA GLU A 139 -5.17 -12.99 5.52
C GLU A 139 -6.10 -14.10 5.99
N ASN A 140 -6.89 -13.85 7.03
CA ASN A 140 -7.89 -14.78 7.53
C ASN A 140 -8.90 -15.15 6.43
N ARG A 141 -9.37 -14.15 5.69
CA ARG A 141 -10.30 -14.34 4.57
C ARG A 141 -9.66 -15.15 3.44
N GLN A 142 -8.44 -14.81 3.03
CA GLN A 142 -7.69 -15.59 2.05
C GLN A 142 -7.47 -17.04 2.50
N SER A 143 -7.09 -17.26 3.76
CA SER A 143 -6.87 -18.59 4.32
C SER A 143 -8.13 -19.44 4.27
N LYS A 144 -9.29 -18.86 4.62
CA LYS A 144 -10.59 -19.53 4.54
C LYS A 144 -10.91 -19.91 3.08
N THR A 145 -10.86 -18.96 2.16
CA THR A 145 -11.15 -19.19 0.73
C THR A 145 -10.19 -20.21 0.11
N TYR A 146 -8.91 -20.19 0.48
CA TYR A 146 -7.93 -21.17 0.00
C TYR A 146 -8.24 -22.60 0.47
N ARG A 147 -8.71 -22.78 1.71
CA ARG A 147 -9.12 -24.10 2.23
C ARG A 147 -10.32 -24.63 1.43
N GLU A 148 -11.34 -23.80 1.25
CA GLU A 148 -12.55 -24.15 0.47
C GLU A 148 -12.21 -24.48 -0.99
N TYR A 149 -11.36 -23.68 -1.62
CA TYR A 149 -10.82 -23.94 -2.95
C TYR A 149 -10.07 -25.27 -3.02
N SER A 150 -9.18 -25.54 -2.05
CA SER A 150 -8.37 -26.76 -2.02
C SER A 150 -9.22 -28.02 -1.92
N GLU A 151 -10.29 -27.98 -1.13
CA GLU A 151 -11.27 -29.07 -1.04
C GLU A 151 -12.04 -29.27 -2.34
N ARG A 152 -12.51 -28.18 -2.97
CA ARG A 152 -13.17 -28.25 -4.28
C ARG A 152 -12.23 -28.81 -5.35
N LEU A 153 -10.95 -28.42 -5.32
CA LEU A 153 -9.97 -28.84 -6.30
C LEU A 153 -9.66 -30.34 -6.16
N LYS A 154 -9.62 -30.84 -4.93
CA LYS A 154 -9.50 -32.28 -4.67
C LYS A 154 -10.68 -33.05 -5.26
N ARG A 155 -11.92 -32.59 -5.02
CA ARG A 155 -13.14 -33.20 -5.59
C ARG A 155 -13.14 -33.21 -7.12
N TYR A 156 -12.75 -32.09 -7.74
CA TYR A 156 -12.60 -31.98 -9.19
C TYR A 156 -11.55 -32.96 -9.75
N LYS A 157 -10.37 -33.06 -9.12
CA LYS A 157 -9.33 -34.01 -9.56
C LYS A 157 -9.79 -35.48 -9.41
N GLU A 158 -10.57 -35.78 -8.37
CA GLU A 158 -11.14 -37.10 -8.16
C GLU A 158 -12.21 -37.45 -9.22
N SER A 159 -13.06 -36.50 -9.62
CA SER A 159 -14.05 -36.73 -10.68
C SER A 159 -13.37 -37.00 -12.03
N LEU A 160 -12.34 -36.23 -12.40
CA LEU A 160 -11.56 -36.47 -13.62
C LEU A 160 -10.95 -37.89 -13.68
N ASN A 161 -10.56 -38.44 -12.54
CA ASN A 161 -10.03 -39.80 -12.46
C ASN A 161 -11.13 -40.87 -12.61
N LYS A 162 -12.33 -40.62 -12.07
CA LYS A 162 -13.49 -41.52 -12.21
C LYS A 162 -14.05 -41.51 -13.64
N ASP A 163 -14.06 -40.36 -14.29
CA ASP A 163 -14.49 -40.22 -15.70
C ASP A 163 -13.56 -41.02 -16.62
N LYS A 164 -12.24 -40.95 -16.40
CA LYS A 164 -11.26 -41.78 -17.12
C LYS A 164 -11.45 -43.29 -16.90
N GLN A 165 -12.07 -43.69 -15.79
CA GLN A 165 -12.39 -45.09 -15.47
C GLN A 165 -13.82 -45.49 -15.91
N GLY A 166 -14.52 -44.63 -16.66
CA GLY A 166 -15.83 -44.92 -17.25
C GLY A 166 -17.00 -44.90 -16.26
N GLY A 167 -16.84 -44.26 -15.08
CA GLY A 167 -17.74 -44.43 -13.94
C GLY A 167 -18.54 -43.21 -13.47
N SER A 168 -18.56 -42.08 -14.19
CA SER A 168 -19.22 -40.86 -13.68
C SER A 168 -19.92 -40.04 -14.78
N SER A 169 -21.06 -39.45 -14.41
CA SER A 169 -21.89 -38.54 -15.21
C SER A 169 -21.95 -37.13 -14.60
N GLU A 170 -21.22 -36.88 -13.51
CA GLU A 170 -21.23 -35.60 -12.80
C GLU A 170 -20.09 -34.72 -13.30
N THR A 171 -20.42 -33.72 -14.11
CA THR A 171 -19.47 -32.69 -14.55
C THR A 171 -19.17 -31.73 -13.40
N VAL A 172 -18.11 -32.01 -12.65
CA VAL A 172 -17.56 -31.07 -11.66
C VAL A 172 -16.73 -30.02 -12.40
N GLU A 173 -17.06 -28.74 -12.23
CA GLU A 173 -16.28 -27.65 -12.80
C GLU A 173 -14.95 -27.44 -12.05
N GLU A 174 -13.92 -27.02 -12.78
CA GLU A 174 -12.64 -26.64 -12.17
C GLU A 174 -12.86 -25.44 -11.25
N PRO A 175 -12.53 -25.54 -9.95
CA PRO A 175 -12.67 -24.39 -9.06
C PRO A 175 -11.67 -23.31 -9.42
N ILE A 176 -12.07 -22.07 -9.19
CA ILE A 176 -11.23 -20.89 -9.37
C ILE A 176 -10.90 -20.33 -7.99
N LEU A 177 -9.63 -20.00 -7.75
CA LEU A 177 -9.21 -19.34 -6.52
C LEU A 177 -9.45 -17.83 -6.61
N GLU A 178 -10.31 -17.33 -5.72
CA GLU A 178 -10.43 -15.89 -5.47
C GLU A 178 -9.27 -15.42 -4.57
N HIS A 179 -8.73 -14.25 -4.90
CA HIS A 179 -7.64 -13.65 -4.16
C HIS A 179 -8.13 -12.37 -3.47
N PHE A 180 -7.62 -12.10 -2.27
CA PHE A 180 -7.85 -10.82 -1.57
C PHE A 180 -6.58 -9.99 -1.49
N PHE A 181 -5.43 -10.63 -1.62
CA PHE A 181 -4.15 -9.95 -1.63
C PHE A 181 -3.12 -10.61 -2.54
N ALA A 182 -2.08 -9.86 -2.86
CA ALA A 182 -0.84 -10.37 -3.43
C ALA A 182 0.36 -9.78 -2.68
N SER A 183 1.39 -10.58 -2.45
CA SER A 183 2.61 -10.15 -1.76
C SER A 183 3.88 -10.43 -2.55
N ASP A 184 3.91 -11.42 -3.45
CA ASP A 184 5.00 -11.65 -4.39
C ASP A 184 4.43 -12.12 -5.72
N THR A 185 4.41 -11.23 -6.71
CA THR A 185 3.66 -11.46 -7.94
C THR A 185 4.31 -10.71 -9.10
N THR A 186 4.29 -11.33 -10.28
CA THR A 186 4.63 -10.66 -11.55
C THR A 186 3.40 -9.98 -12.14
N VAL A 187 3.59 -9.11 -13.12
CA VAL A 187 2.46 -8.49 -13.84
C VAL A 187 1.59 -9.54 -14.53
N GLU A 188 2.20 -10.59 -15.09
CA GLU A 188 1.45 -11.70 -15.70
C GLU A 188 0.59 -12.45 -14.68
N ALA A 189 1.13 -12.71 -13.48
CA ALA A 189 0.39 -13.37 -12.40
C ALA A 189 -0.73 -12.47 -11.85
N LEU A 190 -0.51 -11.15 -11.75
CA LEU A 190 -1.57 -10.18 -11.46
C LEU A 190 -2.70 -10.25 -12.47
N GLY A 191 -2.38 -10.41 -13.76
CA GLY A 191 -3.40 -10.60 -14.80
C GLY A 191 -4.31 -11.81 -14.51
N GLY A 192 -3.73 -12.94 -14.14
CA GLY A 192 -4.51 -14.14 -13.75
C GLY A 192 -5.33 -13.96 -12.48
N ILE A 193 -4.85 -13.18 -11.51
CA ILE A 193 -5.61 -12.85 -10.30
C ILE A 193 -6.84 -12.00 -10.65
N PHE A 194 -6.68 -10.99 -11.51
CA PHE A 194 -7.79 -10.12 -11.92
C PHE A 194 -8.84 -10.85 -12.78
N GLU A 195 -8.45 -11.88 -13.53
CA GLU A 195 -9.40 -12.77 -14.21
C GLU A 195 -10.34 -13.48 -13.22
N SER A 196 -9.84 -13.89 -12.05
CA SER A 196 -10.67 -14.56 -11.02
C SER A 196 -11.31 -13.62 -10.00
N THR A 197 -10.79 -12.39 -9.89
CA THR A 197 -11.12 -11.47 -8.80
C THR A 197 -11.48 -10.08 -9.38
N PRO A 198 -12.68 -9.92 -9.98
CA PRO A 198 -13.09 -8.68 -10.63
C PRO A 198 -13.22 -7.50 -9.65
N ARG A 199 -13.40 -7.79 -8.35
CA ARG A 199 -13.41 -6.79 -7.27
C ARG A 199 -12.07 -6.06 -7.15
N GLY A 200 -10.96 -6.73 -7.44
CA GLY A 200 -9.61 -6.24 -7.14
C GLY A 200 -9.08 -6.77 -5.81
N ILE A 201 -7.83 -6.40 -5.49
CA ILE A 201 -7.07 -6.94 -4.33
C ILE A 201 -6.30 -5.84 -3.58
N VAL A 202 -5.62 -6.20 -2.50
CA VAL A 202 -4.52 -5.38 -1.94
C VAL A 202 -3.17 -5.98 -2.31
N ILE A 203 -2.24 -5.18 -2.81
CA ILE A 203 -0.83 -5.56 -2.92
C ILE A 203 -0.14 -5.09 -1.63
N HIS A 204 0.21 -6.04 -0.77
CA HIS A 204 0.84 -5.77 0.51
C HIS A 204 2.34 -6.13 0.45
N LYS A 205 3.20 -5.16 0.75
CA LYS A 205 4.65 -5.32 0.79
C LYS A 205 5.22 -4.64 2.04
N ASP A 206 5.73 -5.42 2.99
CA ASP A 206 6.33 -4.87 4.22
C ASP A 206 7.42 -3.82 3.92
N GLU A 207 8.26 -4.10 2.91
CA GLU A 207 9.25 -3.16 2.37
C GLU A 207 8.93 -2.88 0.89
N LEU A 208 8.32 -1.73 0.65
CA LEU A 208 7.87 -1.31 -0.67
C LEU A 208 9.03 -1.06 -1.64
N ALA A 209 10.22 -0.72 -1.12
CA ALA A 209 11.43 -0.59 -1.94
C ALA A 209 11.66 -1.80 -2.83
N GLY A 210 11.42 -3.02 -2.31
CA GLY A 210 11.58 -4.25 -3.09
C GLY A 210 10.61 -4.35 -4.27
N LEU A 211 9.37 -3.86 -4.12
CA LEU A 211 8.40 -3.82 -5.22
C LEU A 211 8.89 -2.87 -6.31
N ILE A 212 9.20 -1.62 -5.93
CA ILE A 212 9.52 -0.55 -6.89
C ILE A 212 10.84 -0.81 -7.61
N LEU A 213 11.85 -1.34 -6.92
CA LEU A 213 13.14 -1.72 -7.52
C LEU A 213 13.03 -2.97 -8.39
N GLY A 214 12.07 -3.86 -8.12
CA GLY A 214 11.80 -5.04 -8.93
C GLY A 214 11.15 -4.72 -10.28
N LEU A 215 10.43 -3.60 -10.40
CA LEU A 215 9.79 -3.20 -11.64
C LEU A 215 10.83 -2.98 -12.76
N ASN A 216 10.65 -3.67 -13.88
CA ASN A 216 11.54 -3.69 -15.05
C ASN A 216 12.92 -4.33 -14.84
N GLN A 217 13.21 -4.90 -13.67
CA GLN A 217 14.54 -5.42 -13.33
C GLN A 217 14.96 -6.57 -14.26
N TYR A 218 14.04 -7.49 -14.57
CA TYR A 218 14.33 -8.69 -15.37
C TYR A 218 14.63 -8.42 -16.85
N LYS A 219 14.32 -7.22 -17.36
CA LYS A 219 14.57 -6.83 -18.76
C LYS A 219 15.61 -5.71 -18.88
N SER A 220 16.55 -5.66 -17.93
CA SER A 220 17.61 -4.64 -17.90
C SER A 220 17.06 -3.20 -17.91
N GLY A 221 15.91 -2.97 -17.27
CA GLY A 221 15.22 -1.67 -17.27
C GLY A 221 14.24 -1.46 -18.42
N SER A 222 14.31 -2.24 -19.50
CA SER A 222 13.43 -2.14 -20.68
C SER A 222 12.09 -2.89 -20.54
N GLY A 223 11.69 -3.21 -19.30
CA GLY A 223 10.39 -3.81 -19.02
C GLY A 223 9.25 -2.81 -19.19
N ASN A 224 8.01 -3.32 -19.20
CA ASN A 224 6.80 -2.50 -19.22
C ASN A 224 6.00 -2.61 -17.91
N ASP A 225 6.61 -3.14 -16.85
CA ASP A 225 5.93 -3.40 -15.57
C ASP A 225 5.41 -2.09 -14.98
N ARG A 226 6.22 -1.03 -15.02
CA ARG A 226 5.83 0.30 -14.52
C ARG A 226 4.58 0.84 -15.22
N GLN A 227 4.51 0.68 -16.54
CA GLN A 227 3.33 1.11 -17.31
C GLN A 227 2.08 0.32 -16.92
N HIS A 228 2.20 -1.00 -16.69
CA HIS A 228 1.09 -1.80 -16.17
C HIS A 228 0.60 -1.33 -14.81
N TYR A 229 1.50 -0.96 -13.90
CA TYR A 229 1.14 -0.36 -12.61
C TYR A 229 0.44 1.00 -12.79
N LEU A 230 0.93 1.86 -13.70
CA LEU A 230 0.24 3.13 -14.00
C LEU A 230 -1.17 2.93 -14.58
N GLU A 231 -1.37 1.89 -15.40
CA GLU A 231 -2.69 1.50 -15.89
C GLU A 231 -3.57 0.94 -14.77
N LEU A 232 -3.00 0.15 -13.86
CA LEU A 232 -3.67 -0.41 -12.68
C LEU A 232 -4.21 0.69 -11.75
N PHE A 233 -3.48 1.78 -11.57
CA PHE A 233 -3.95 2.93 -10.78
C PHE A 233 -5.27 3.51 -11.31
N ASN A 234 -5.46 3.51 -12.63
CA ASN A 234 -6.70 3.99 -13.24
C ASN A 234 -7.86 2.98 -13.14
N GLY A 235 -7.58 1.73 -12.75
CA GLY A 235 -8.57 0.67 -12.58
C GLY A 235 -9.39 0.41 -13.84
N LYS A 236 -8.74 0.35 -15.00
CA LYS A 236 -9.41 0.10 -16.30
C LYS A 236 -9.40 -1.40 -16.64
N SER A 237 -9.21 -1.74 -17.91
CA SER A 237 -9.08 -3.11 -18.39
C SER A 237 -7.67 -3.36 -18.90
N TRP A 238 -7.18 -4.59 -18.77
CA TRP A 238 -5.96 -5.00 -19.46
C TRP A 238 -6.28 -5.81 -20.71
N LYS A 239 -5.58 -5.49 -21.81
CA LYS A 239 -5.58 -6.31 -23.02
C LYS A 239 -4.16 -6.78 -23.29
N ILE A 240 -3.96 -8.08 -23.21
CA ILE A 240 -2.66 -8.73 -23.36
C ILE A 240 -2.69 -9.54 -24.66
N ASP A 241 -2.15 -8.95 -25.73
CA ASP A 241 -1.98 -9.61 -27.02
C ASP A 241 -0.58 -10.23 -27.10
N ARG A 242 -0.49 -11.57 -27.02
CA ARG A 242 0.76 -12.33 -27.14
C ARG A 242 0.63 -13.37 -28.26
N LYS A 243 1.77 -13.80 -28.81
CA LYS A 243 1.80 -14.90 -29.80
C LYS A 243 1.19 -16.20 -29.25
N THR A 244 1.27 -16.39 -27.93
CA THR A 244 0.74 -17.57 -27.22
C THR A 244 -0.75 -17.48 -26.92
N GLY A 245 -1.39 -16.32 -27.14
CA GLY A 245 -2.81 -16.12 -26.86
C GLY A 245 -3.15 -14.65 -26.61
N VAL A 246 -4.44 -14.35 -26.74
CA VAL A 246 -5.02 -13.05 -26.43
C VAL A 246 -5.81 -13.17 -25.13
N LYS A 247 -5.60 -12.23 -24.21
CA LYS A 247 -6.39 -12.11 -22.99
C LYS A 247 -6.97 -10.71 -22.87
N PHE A 248 -8.24 -10.63 -22.49
CA PHE A 248 -8.89 -9.39 -22.13
C PHE A 248 -9.41 -9.53 -20.70
N ILE A 249 -8.99 -8.62 -19.83
CA ILE A 249 -9.31 -8.59 -18.41
C ILE A 249 -10.14 -7.31 -18.19
N PRO A 250 -11.47 -7.41 -18.08
CA PRO A 250 -12.34 -6.23 -18.05
C PRO A 250 -12.11 -5.37 -16.82
N ASN A 251 -11.81 -6.00 -15.68
CA ASN A 251 -11.73 -5.34 -14.38
C ASN A 251 -10.36 -5.63 -13.76
N ILE A 252 -9.53 -4.60 -13.66
CA ILE A 252 -8.33 -4.64 -12.82
C ILE A 252 -8.50 -3.66 -11.66
N GLY A 253 -7.75 -3.88 -10.60
CA GLY A 253 -7.83 -2.99 -9.46
C GLY A 253 -7.00 -3.49 -8.30
N ALA A 254 -6.12 -2.63 -7.79
CA ALA A 254 -5.43 -2.93 -6.56
C ALA A 254 -5.08 -1.67 -5.79
N SER A 255 -5.27 -1.74 -4.47
CA SER A 255 -4.59 -0.84 -3.55
C SER A 255 -3.19 -1.35 -3.30
N ILE A 256 -2.26 -0.47 -2.98
CA ILE A 256 -0.88 -0.83 -2.64
C ILE A 256 -0.59 -0.26 -1.26
N ILE A 257 -0.02 -1.07 -0.37
CA ILE A 257 0.43 -0.59 0.93
C ILE A 257 1.78 -1.20 1.27
N GLY A 258 2.69 -0.35 1.75
CA GLY A 258 3.97 -0.79 2.24
C GLY A 258 4.76 0.28 2.98
N GLY A 259 5.71 -0.20 3.78
CA GLY A 259 6.68 0.66 4.44
C GLY A 259 7.87 0.97 3.54
N ILE A 260 8.48 2.13 3.73
CA ILE A 260 9.82 2.43 3.21
C ILE A 260 10.63 3.15 4.27
N GLN A 261 11.92 2.88 4.32
CA GLN A 261 12.82 3.61 5.20
C GLN A 261 13.08 5.02 4.67
N THR A 262 13.12 6.01 5.56
CA THR A 262 13.41 7.41 5.19
C THR A 262 14.68 7.56 4.36
N ALA A 263 15.75 6.81 4.69
CA ALA A 263 17.01 6.80 3.96
C ALA A 263 16.97 6.03 2.61
N THR A 264 15.98 5.16 2.43
CA THR A 264 15.80 4.35 1.21
C THR A 264 14.88 5.05 0.20
N MET A 265 13.93 5.85 0.68
CA MET A 265 12.99 6.63 -0.14
C MET A 265 13.66 7.38 -1.33
N PRO A 266 14.70 8.22 -1.11
CA PRO A 266 15.33 8.96 -2.22
C PRO A 266 16.13 8.06 -3.18
N LYS A 267 16.51 6.85 -2.75
CA LYS A 267 17.22 5.88 -3.59
C LYS A 267 16.28 5.12 -4.52
N VAL A 268 15.05 4.88 -4.06
CA VAL A 268 14.02 4.14 -4.79
C VAL A 268 13.27 5.05 -5.75
N PHE A 269 12.89 6.24 -5.28
CA PHE A 269 12.21 7.25 -6.09
C PHE A 269 13.21 8.32 -6.53
N ASN A 270 14.14 7.92 -7.38
CA ASN A 270 15.06 8.85 -8.03
C ASN A 270 14.32 9.70 -9.10
N LYS A 271 15.04 10.63 -9.74
CA LYS A 271 14.46 11.54 -10.76
C LYS A 271 13.71 10.80 -11.86
N ASP A 272 14.18 9.63 -12.28
CA ASP A 272 13.54 8.83 -13.34
C ASP A 272 12.19 8.27 -12.88
N ALA A 273 12.13 7.68 -11.68
CA ALA A 273 10.88 7.15 -11.11
C ALA A 273 9.84 8.23 -10.81
N ILE A 274 10.28 9.46 -10.53
CA ILE A 274 9.42 10.64 -10.37
C ILE A 274 8.87 11.08 -11.73
N GLY A 275 9.74 11.22 -12.74
CA GLY A 275 9.38 11.67 -14.09
C GLY A 275 8.46 10.70 -14.84
N GLU A 276 8.51 9.40 -14.54
CA GLU A 276 7.57 8.40 -15.06
C GLU A 276 6.17 8.49 -14.44
N GLY A 277 5.99 9.34 -13.43
CA GLY A 277 4.71 9.62 -12.80
C GLY A 277 4.26 8.57 -11.79
N LEU A 278 5.11 7.61 -11.39
CA LEU A 278 4.76 6.56 -10.43
C LEU A 278 4.57 7.10 -9.00
N LEU A 279 5.53 7.89 -8.49
CA LEU A 279 5.47 8.45 -7.14
C LEU A 279 4.18 9.27 -6.89
N PRO A 280 3.74 10.16 -7.80
CA PRO A 280 2.49 10.92 -7.62
C PRO A 280 1.20 10.08 -7.45
N ARG A 281 1.23 8.76 -7.69
CA ARG A 281 0.06 7.89 -7.46
C ARG A 281 -0.06 7.47 -5.99
N PHE A 282 1.02 7.61 -5.23
CA PHE A 282 1.05 7.23 -3.83
C PHE A 282 0.70 8.41 -2.91
N ILE A 283 -0.12 8.12 -1.90
CA ILE A 283 -0.24 8.93 -0.69
C ILE A 283 1.01 8.64 0.16
N LEU A 284 1.71 9.71 0.54
CA LEU A 284 2.92 9.63 1.36
C LEU A 284 2.57 9.96 2.81
N GLN A 285 2.65 8.95 3.69
CA GLN A 285 2.53 9.14 5.13
C GLN A 285 3.94 9.21 5.73
N ASN A 286 4.40 10.42 6.05
CA ASN A 286 5.68 10.63 6.73
C ASN A 286 5.46 10.66 8.24
N THR A 287 6.08 9.74 8.97
CA THR A 287 6.02 9.73 10.43
C THR A 287 7.26 10.42 10.99
N GLU A 288 7.06 11.45 11.84
CA GLU A 288 8.16 11.98 12.63
C GLU A 288 8.55 10.96 13.69
N TYR A 289 9.83 10.63 13.82
CA TYR A 289 10.27 9.70 14.87
C TYR A 289 9.93 10.27 16.25
N LYS A 290 8.93 9.67 16.91
CA LYS A 290 8.58 9.96 18.30
C LYS A 290 8.91 8.73 19.15
N PRO A 291 9.86 8.82 20.09
CA PRO A 291 10.15 7.71 21.00
C PRO A 291 8.88 7.31 21.76
N THR A 292 8.31 6.16 21.41
CA THR A 292 7.10 5.66 22.06
C THR A 292 7.48 4.90 23.32
N LYS A 293 6.77 5.19 24.42
CA LYS A 293 6.87 4.38 25.65
C LYS A 293 6.11 3.08 25.45
N PHE A 294 6.59 2.00 26.06
CA PHE A 294 5.86 0.74 26.07
C PHE A 294 4.48 0.94 26.72
N GLN A 295 3.44 0.55 25.99
CA GLN A 295 2.07 0.61 26.46
C GLN A 295 1.69 -0.74 27.06
N ARG A 296 1.16 -0.71 28.28
CA ARG A 296 0.73 -1.93 28.98
C ARG A 296 -0.64 -2.42 28.51
N GLU A 297 -1.43 -1.51 27.93
CA GLU A 297 -2.76 -1.79 27.41
C GLU A 297 -2.65 -2.34 25.98
N GLY A 298 -3.14 -3.57 25.81
CA GLY A 298 -3.21 -4.25 24.52
C GLY A 298 -4.48 -3.87 23.74
N LEU A 299 -4.62 -4.42 22.54
CA LEU A 299 -5.89 -4.41 21.83
C LEU A 299 -6.80 -5.46 22.45
N GLU A 300 -8.01 -5.05 22.83
CA GLU A 300 -9.04 -5.97 23.30
C GLU A 300 -9.61 -6.78 22.12
N PRO A 301 -10.11 -8.01 22.35
CA PRO A 301 -10.72 -8.82 21.29
C PRO A 301 -11.83 -8.08 20.53
N GLU A 302 -12.61 -7.24 21.22
CA GLU A 302 -13.69 -6.44 20.65
C GLU A 302 -13.17 -5.39 19.65
N ASP A 303 -11.98 -4.81 19.89
CA ASP A 303 -11.38 -3.83 18.99
C ASP A 303 -10.94 -4.48 17.68
N LEU A 304 -10.30 -5.64 17.78
CA LEU A 304 -9.92 -6.47 16.63
C LEU A 304 -11.16 -6.90 15.85
N LYS A 305 -12.21 -7.32 16.57
CA LYS A 305 -13.46 -7.78 15.97
C LYS A 305 -14.19 -6.65 15.24
N TYR A 306 -14.25 -5.45 15.83
CA TYR A 306 -14.84 -4.29 15.19
C TYR A 306 -14.16 -3.96 13.85
N TRP A 307 -12.82 -3.97 13.83
CA TRP A 307 -12.08 -3.73 12.59
C TRP A 307 -12.33 -4.83 11.55
N GLU A 308 -12.31 -6.10 11.97
CA GLU A 308 -12.62 -7.24 11.08
C GLU A 308 -14.03 -7.10 10.47
N ASP A 309 -15.05 -6.83 11.29
CA ASP A 309 -16.43 -6.68 10.84
C ASP A 309 -16.61 -5.49 9.90
N THR A 310 -15.97 -4.36 10.21
CA THR A 310 -15.98 -3.18 9.33
C THR A 310 -15.40 -3.51 7.97
N LEU A 311 -14.26 -4.21 7.93
CA LEU A 311 -13.63 -4.60 6.67
C LEU A 311 -14.47 -5.66 5.91
N TYR A 312 -15.11 -6.58 6.63
CA TYR A 312 -15.95 -7.62 6.01
C TYR A 312 -17.22 -7.04 5.43
N GLN A 313 -17.82 -6.02 6.05
CA GLN A 313 -18.91 -5.26 5.46
C GLN A 313 -18.53 -4.63 4.12
N CYS A 314 -17.29 -4.18 3.95
CA CYS A 314 -16.81 -3.69 2.65
C CYS A 314 -16.79 -4.80 1.58
N TYR A 315 -16.38 -6.03 1.94
CA TYR A 315 -16.42 -7.18 1.04
C TYR A 315 -17.85 -7.66 0.72
N GLU A 316 -18.82 -7.38 1.60
CA GLU A 316 -20.22 -7.75 1.43
C GLU A 316 -20.99 -6.81 0.48
N ILE A 317 -20.40 -5.67 0.09
CA ILE A 317 -20.98 -4.82 -0.97
C ILE A 317 -21.17 -5.68 -2.22
N PRO A 318 -22.40 -5.82 -2.75
CA PRO A 318 -22.68 -6.69 -3.88
C PRO A 318 -21.82 -6.36 -5.10
N LEU A 319 -21.36 -7.40 -5.80
CA LEU A 319 -20.67 -7.28 -7.08
C LEU A 319 -21.51 -7.98 -8.13
N SER A 320 -21.99 -7.22 -9.10
CA SER A 320 -22.59 -7.72 -10.33
C SER A 320 -21.71 -7.37 -11.53
N LEU A 321 -21.83 -8.17 -12.58
CA LEU A 321 -21.16 -7.95 -13.85
C LEU A 321 -22.22 -7.68 -14.92
N ASP A 322 -21.92 -6.78 -15.85
CA ASP A 322 -22.74 -6.55 -17.04
C ASP A 322 -22.57 -7.70 -18.06
N ASP A 323 -23.33 -7.64 -19.15
CA ASP A 323 -23.28 -8.65 -20.24
C ASP A 323 -21.89 -8.76 -20.91
N ASN A 324 -21.01 -7.76 -20.70
CA ASN A 324 -19.66 -7.71 -21.26
C ASN A 324 -18.59 -8.13 -20.24
N GLY A 325 -18.98 -8.49 -19.01
CA GLY A 325 -18.09 -8.90 -17.94
C GLY A 325 -17.44 -7.74 -17.16
N PHE A 326 -17.87 -6.50 -17.35
CA PHE A 326 -17.44 -5.36 -16.52
C PHE A 326 -18.24 -5.30 -15.22
N VAL A 327 -17.59 -4.88 -14.13
CA VAL A 327 -18.28 -4.66 -12.86
C VAL A 327 -19.26 -3.48 -12.99
N GLU A 328 -20.51 -3.69 -12.62
CA GLU A 328 -21.53 -2.64 -12.53
C GLU A 328 -21.30 -1.81 -11.26
N SER A 329 -20.33 -0.90 -11.34
CA SER A 329 -19.98 -0.06 -10.19
C SER A 329 -21.11 0.89 -9.82
N LYS A 330 -21.41 1.01 -8.52
CA LYS A 330 -22.20 2.13 -8.02
C LYS A 330 -21.33 3.39 -8.02
N VAL A 331 -21.76 4.40 -8.77
CA VAL A 331 -21.05 5.68 -8.84
C VAL A 331 -21.52 6.59 -7.70
N LEU A 332 -20.58 7.01 -6.86
CA LEU A 332 -20.78 8.00 -5.81
C LEU A 332 -20.34 9.38 -6.32
N ILE A 333 -21.32 10.26 -6.53
CA ILE A 333 -21.06 11.65 -6.94
C ILE A 333 -20.65 12.45 -5.71
N LEU A 334 -19.62 13.29 -5.83
CA LEU A 334 -19.20 14.18 -4.75
C LEU A 334 -20.35 15.14 -4.39
N GLY A 335 -20.67 15.24 -3.09
CA GLY A 335 -21.52 16.30 -2.58
C GLY A 335 -20.84 17.67 -2.71
N GLU A 336 -21.61 18.74 -2.53
CA GLU A 336 -21.14 20.13 -2.73
C GLU A 336 -19.86 20.46 -1.94
N ASP A 337 -19.82 20.12 -0.64
CA ASP A 337 -18.64 20.35 0.20
C ASP A 337 -17.40 19.59 -0.30
N ALA A 338 -17.57 18.33 -0.69
CA ALA A 338 -16.48 17.51 -1.20
C ALA A 338 -16.00 17.99 -2.57
N LEU A 339 -16.92 18.46 -3.42
CA LEU A 339 -16.59 19.03 -4.72
C LEU A 339 -15.83 20.34 -4.59
N ASN A 340 -16.22 21.23 -3.66
CA ASN A 340 -15.51 22.46 -3.35
C ASN A 340 -14.07 22.20 -2.88
N LEU A 341 -13.89 21.19 -2.01
CA LEU A 341 -12.56 20.76 -1.56
C LEU A 341 -11.72 20.19 -2.72
N PHE A 342 -12.33 19.36 -3.57
CA PHE A 342 -11.66 18.79 -4.74
C PHE A 342 -11.26 19.86 -5.75
N GLU A 343 -12.14 20.82 -6.04
CA GLU A 343 -11.86 21.95 -6.94
C GLU A 343 -10.69 22.79 -6.43
N ALA A 344 -10.70 23.18 -5.16
CA ALA A 344 -9.63 23.95 -4.54
C ALA A 344 -8.28 23.20 -4.60
N PHE A 345 -8.30 21.89 -4.32
CA PHE A 345 -7.12 21.04 -4.46
C PHE A 345 -6.64 20.96 -5.92
N HIS A 346 -7.53 20.65 -6.86
CA HIS A 346 -7.23 20.45 -8.27
C HIS A 346 -6.62 21.72 -8.89
N ASN A 347 -7.23 22.88 -8.66
CA ASN A 347 -6.76 24.15 -9.19
C ASN A 347 -5.36 24.49 -8.65
N LYS A 348 -5.16 24.36 -7.33
CA LYS A 348 -3.85 24.57 -6.71
C LYS A 348 -2.79 23.58 -7.23
N TYR A 349 -3.13 22.31 -7.35
CA TYR A 349 -2.21 21.28 -7.84
C TYR A 349 -1.81 21.53 -9.30
N THR A 350 -2.76 21.98 -10.13
CA THR A 350 -2.49 22.31 -11.54
C THR A 350 -1.52 23.49 -11.67
N GLU A 351 -1.64 24.52 -10.82
CA GLU A 351 -0.69 25.64 -10.77
C GLU A 351 0.73 25.20 -10.39
N LEU A 352 0.85 24.19 -9.52
CA LEU A 352 2.13 23.66 -9.06
C LEU A 352 2.76 22.64 -10.02
N THR A 353 1.99 22.09 -10.97
CA THR A 353 2.41 20.98 -11.83
C THR A 353 3.75 21.23 -12.56
N PRO A 354 4.03 22.42 -13.14
CA PRO A 354 5.32 22.69 -13.78
C PRO A 354 6.54 22.64 -12.84
N PHE A 355 6.34 22.76 -11.53
CA PHE A 355 7.39 22.71 -10.52
C PHE A 355 7.53 21.33 -9.87
N LEU A 356 6.53 20.46 -10.06
CA LEU A 356 6.48 19.09 -9.52
C LEU A 356 6.88 18.02 -10.55
N SER A 357 7.05 18.40 -11.82
CA SER A 357 7.38 17.52 -12.95
C SER A 357 8.88 17.34 -13.17
#